data_AF-A0A5J6BJT2-F1
#
_entry.id   AF-A0A5J6BJT2-F1
#
_cell.length_a   1.000
_cell.length_b   1.000
_cell.length_c   1.000
_cell.angle_alpha   90.00
_cell.angle_beta   90.00
_cell.angle_gamma   90.00
#
_symmetry.space_group_name_H-M   'P 1'
#
loop_
_entity.id
_entity.type
_entity.pdbx_description
1 polymer ?
#
loop_
_entity_poly.entity_id
_entity_poly.type
_entity_poly.pdbx_seq_one_letter_code
_entity_poly.pdbx_strand_id
1 'polypeptide(L)' 'VYFNEASGNKYVPRAVLVDLEPGTMDAVRAGPFGQLFRPDNFVFGQSGAGNNWAKGHY' A
#
# COMPACT_ATOMS: atom_id res chain seq x y z
N VAL A 1 4.57 -6.37 18.10
CA VAL A 1 4.68 -4.92 17.82
C VAL A 1 4.39 -4.53 16.36
N TYR A 2 4.52 -5.42 15.36
CA TYR A 2 4.23 -5.05 13.96
C TYR A 2 2.85 -5.47 13.40
N PHE A 3 2.18 -6.44 14.02
CA PHE A 3 0.89 -6.97 13.52
C PHE A 3 -0.26 -6.74 14.51
N ASN A 4 -1.44 -6.44 13.97
CA ASN A 4 -2.71 -6.52 14.67
C ASN A 4 -3.29 -7.92 14.47
N GLU A 5 -3.72 -8.56 15.54
CA GLU A 5 -4.53 -9.79 15.45
C GLU A 5 -5.97 -9.39 15.10
N ALA A 6 -6.50 -10.00 14.05
CA ALA A 6 -7.89 -9.93 13.62
C ALA A 6 -8.59 -11.26 13.93
N SER A 7 -9.89 -11.33 13.69
CA SER A 7 -10.65 -12.56 13.88
C SER A 7 -10.07 -13.74 13.07
N GLY A 8 -10.19 -14.95 13.63
CA GLY A 8 -9.76 -16.18 12.96
C GLY A 8 -8.25 -16.38 12.89
N ASN A 9 -7.49 -15.96 13.92
CA ASN A 9 -6.03 -16.05 13.97
C ASN A 9 -5.33 -15.37 12.78
N LYS A 10 -5.98 -14.36 12.17
CA LYS A 10 -5.41 -13.60 11.05
C LYS A 10 -4.58 -12.44 11.58
N TYR A 11 -3.33 -12.35 11.19
CA TYR A 11 -2.44 -11.25 11.57
C TYR A 11 -2.28 -10.27 10.41
N VAL A 12 -2.63 -9.01 10.66
CA VAL A 12 -2.59 -7.93 9.66
C VAL A 12 -1.42 -6.98 9.99
N PRO A 13 -0.56 -6.62 9.02
CA PRO A 13 0.50 -5.64 9.22
C PRO A 13 -0.04 -4.26 9.62
N ARG A 14 0.63 -3.62 10.57
CA ARG A 14 0.49 -2.19 10.83
C ARG A 14 1.36 -1.42 9.82
N ALA A 15 0.85 -1.25 8.61
CA ALA A 15 1.54 -0.57 7.51
C ALA A 15 0.56 0.23 6.64
N VAL A 16 1.05 1.32 6.04
CA VAL A 16 0.35 2.11 5.01
C VAL A 16 1.21 2.08 3.75
N LEU A 17 0.58 1.77 2.62
CA LEU A 17 1.24 1.70 1.31
C LEU A 17 0.84 2.94 0.52
N VAL A 18 1.82 3.72 0.09
CA VAL A 18 1.60 5.01 -0.59
C VAL A 18 2.37 5.02 -1.91
N ASP A 19 1.68 5.36 -2.98
CA ASP A 19 2.26 5.67 -4.29
C ASP A 19 1.40 6.72 -4.99
N LEU A 20 1.95 7.46 -5.95
CA LEU A 20 1.22 8.44 -6.72
C LEU A 20 0.55 7.82 -7.97
N GLU A 21 0.84 6.55 -8.26
CA GLU A 21 0.30 5.80 -9.38
C GLU A 21 -0.27 4.43 -8.94
N PRO A 22 -1.30 3.91 -9.61
CA PRO A 22 -1.94 2.65 -9.21
C PRO A 22 -1.10 1.39 -9.53
N GLY A 23 -0.18 1.46 -10.48
CA GLY A 23 0.50 0.29 -11.04
C GLY A 23 1.26 -0.55 -10.01
N THR A 24 1.99 0.10 -9.09
CA THR A 24 2.72 -0.60 -8.02
C THR A 24 1.76 -1.31 -7.05
N MET A 25 0.61 -0.70 -6.77
CA MET A 25 -0.37 -1.24 -5.82
C MET A 25 -1.03 -2.52 -6.37
N ASP A 26 -1.31 -2.55 -7.66
CA ASP A 26 -1.85 -3.74 -8.33
C ASP A 26 -0.83 -4.89 -8.32
N ALA A 27 0.46 -4.59 -8.56
CA ALA A 27 1.52 -5.57 -8.48
C ALA A 27 1.66 -6.17 -7.06
N VAL A 28 1.61 -5.34 -6.02
CA VAL A 28 1.65 -5.81 -4.62
C VAL A 28 0.43 -6.68 -4.30
N ARG A 29 -0.77 -6.30 -4.75
CA ARG A 29 -2.00 -7.05 -4.51
C ARG A 29 -2.02 -8.40 -5.22
N ALA A 30 -1.42 -8.48 -6.42
CA ALA A 30 -1.28 -9.73 -7.17
C ALA A 30 -0.15 -10.64 -6.64
N GLY A 31 0.74 -10.11 -5.81
CA GLY A 31 1.86 -10.84 -5.24
C GLY A 31 1.46 -11.89 -4.18
N PRO A 32 2.41 -12.75 -3.77
CA PRO A 32 2.15 -13.85 -2.82
C PRO A 32 1.65 -13.38 -1.44
N PHE A 33 1.93 -12.13 -1.07
CA PHE A 33 1.50 -11.51 0.18
C PHE A 33 0.41 -10.45 0.00
N GLY A 34 -0.22 -10.35 -1.19
CA GLY A 34 -1.19 -9.29 -1.47
C GLY A 34 -2.41 -9.29 -0.54
N GLN A 35 -2.83 -10.47 -0.08
CA GLN A 35 -3.98 -10.65 0.84
C GLN A 35 -3.63 -10.42 2.32
N LEU A 36 -2.36 -10.15 2.62
CA LEU A 36 -1.88 -9.88 3.98
C LEU A 36 -2.30 -8.48 4.46
N PHE A 37 -2.30 -7.51 3.54
CA PHE A 37 -2.62 -6.11 3.84
C PHE A 37 -4.14 -5.88 3.79
N ARG A 38 -4.63 -4.93 4.60
CA ARG A 38 -6.03 -4.48 4.47
C ARG A 38 -6.18 -3.65 3.20
N PRO A 39 -7.29 -3.79 2.46
CA PRO A 39 -7.58 -2.94 1.30
C PRO A 39 -7.50 -1.44 1.63
N ASP A 40 -7.94 -1.05 2.83
CA ASP A 40 -7.92 0.35 3.29
C ASP A 40 -6.52 0.90 3.56
N ASN A 41 -5.49 0.04 3.61
CA ASN A 41 -4.11 0.48 3.83
C ASN A 41 -3.42 0.98 2.54
N PHE A 42 -4.08 0.86 1.39
CA PHE A 42 -3.57 1.28 0.10
C PHE A 42 -4.05 2.70 -0.22
N VAL A 43 -3.12 3.64 -0.32
CA VAL A 43 -3.39 5.03 -0.70
C VAL A 43 -2.64 5.30 -1.99
N PHE A 44 -3.36 5.67 -3.05
CA PHE A 44 -2.72 5.99 -4.32
C PHE A 44 -3.35 7.13 -5.09
N GLY A 45 -2.50 7.87 -5.81
CA GLY A 45 -2.90 8.91 -6.73
C GLY A 45 -3.29 8.38 -8.12
N GLN A 46 -3.60 9.31 -9.01
CA GLN A 46 -3.84 9.05 -10.44
C GLN A 46 -2.78 9.73 -11.32
N SER A 47 -1.73 10.29 -10.73
CA SER A 47 -0.68 11.04 -11.42
C SER A 47 0.63 10.96 -10.66
N GLY A 48 1.68 10.45 -11.31
CA GLY A 48 2.99 10.30 -10.70
C GLY A 48 3.78 11.60 -10.52
N ALA A 49 4.82 11.54 -9.68
CA ALA A 49 5.78 12.62 -9.51
C ALA A 49 6.58 12.90 -10.80
N GLY A 50 6.64 11.95 -11.73
CA GLY A 50 7.35 12.10 -13.01
C GLY A 50 8.84 12.39 -12.84
N ASN A 51 9.52 11.68 -11.92
CA ASN A 51 10.92 11.89 -11.55
C ASN A 51 11.25 13.33 -11.13
N ASN A 52 10.25 14.08 -10.64
CA ASN A 52 10.41 15.45 -10.19
C ASN A 52 10.07 15.56 -8.70
N TRP A 53 11.06 15.92 -7.89
CA TRP A 53 10.89 16.09 -6.45
C TRP A 53 9.89 17.19 -6.11
N ALA A 54 9.90 18.31 -6.84
CA ALA A 54 9.00 19.43 -6.56
C ALA A 54 7.52 19.03 -6.72
N LYS A 55 7.20 18.21 -7.72
CA LYS A 55 5.85 17.66 -7.91
C LYS A 55 5.42 16.68 -6.82
N GLY A 56 6.37 15.97 -6.22
CA GLY A 56 6.09 15.00 -5.17
C GLY A 56 6.01 15.62 -3.77
N HIS A 57 6.58 16.82 -3.59
CA HIS A 57 6.69 17.46 -2.29
C HIS A 57 5.77 18.68 -2.11
N TYR A 58 5.54 19.45 -3.18
CA TYR A 58 4.70 20.65 -3.17
C TYR A 58 3.41 20.40 -3.95
#